data_AF-A9F592-F1
#
_entry.id   AF-A9F592-F1
#
_cell.length_a   1.000
_cell.length_b   1.000
_cell.length_c   1.000
_cell.angle_alpha   90.00
_cell.angle_beta   90.00
_cell.angle_gamma   90.00
#
_symmetry.space_group_name_H-M   'P 1'
#
loop_
_entity.id
_entity.type
_entity.pdbx_description
1 polymer ?
#
loop_
_entity_poly.entity_id
_entity_poly.type
_entity_poly.pdbx_seq_one_letter_code
_entity_poly.pdbx_strand_id
1 'polypeptide(L)'
;MDYGKAVRMLLLVGTSAAAGGAVLWTQSRFNASDRRAALGIVQQYRPEGGRSVLEAIGARHPGKAPAWSATTESACFQHVRVRATIEGEARARYDFLVDINGPSIHPGNAEGEAILGELTLRPAESAAAPGAP
;
A
#
# COMPACT_ATOMS: atom_id res chain seq x y z
N MET A 1 32.28 -38.01 -26.52
CA MET A 1 31.63 -37.06 -25.59
C MET A 1 31.63 -37.70 -24.21
N ASP A 2 32.14 -37.01 -23.19
CA ASP A 2 32.29 -37.58 -21.84
C ASP A 2 30.95 -37.44 -21.10
N TYR A 3 30.14 -38.51 -21.13
CA TYR A 3 28.81 -38.55 -20.53
C TYR A 3 28.82 -38.22 -19.04
N GLY A 4 29.88 -38.60 -18.31
CA GLY A 4 30.01 -38.28 -16.88
C GLY A 4 30.13 -36.78 -16.64
N LYS A 5 30.93 -36.08 -17.47
CA LYS A 5 31.04 -34.61 -17.42
C LYS A 5 29.74 -33.92 -17.79
N ALA A 6 29.05 -34.43 -18.82
CA ALA A 6 27.76 -33.88 -19.26
C ALA A 6 26.69 -34.00 -18.17
N VAL A 7 26.56 -35.17 -17.53
CA VAL A 7 25.62 -35.39 -16.42
C VAL A 7 25.94 -34.49 -15.23
N ARG A 8 27.23 -34.37 -14.85
CA ARG A 8 27.63 -33.49 -13.74
C ARG A 8 27.33 -32.03 -14.04
N MET A 9 27.57 -31.57 -15.26
CA MET A 9 27.25 -30.21 -15.69
C MET A 9 25.73 -29.96 -15.66
N LEU A 10 24.92 -30.90 -16.17
CA LEU A 10 23.47 -30.84 -16.11
C LEU A 10 22.94 -30.75 -14.67
N LEU A 11 23.49 -31.54 -13.76
CA LEU A 11 23.12 -31.48 -12.34
C LEU A 11 23.46 -30.13 -11.72
N LEU A 12 24.69 -29.62 -11.94
CA LEU A 12 25.10 -28.32 -11.39
C LEU A 12 24.23 -27.17 -11.89
N VAL A 13 23.96 -27.13 -13.21
CA VAL A 13 23.10 -26.10 -13.82
C VAL A 13 21.66 -26.26 -13.33
N GLY A 14 21.13 -27.48 -13.32
CA GLY A 14 19.77 -27.77 -12.89
C GLY A 14 19.52 -27.37 -11.44
N THR A 15 20.41 -27.76 -10.52
CA THR A 15 20.31 -27.38 -9.11
C THR A 15 20.44 -25.87 -8.92
N SER A 16 21.36 -25.21 -9.63
CA SER A 16 21.52 -23.75 -9.54
C SER A 16 20.29 -23.00 -10.05
N ALA A 17 19.71 -23.44 -11.17
CA ALA A 17 18.48 -22.88 -11.71
C ALA A 17 17.29 -23.09 -10.76
N ALA A 18 17.16 -24.27 -10.16
CA ALA A 18 16.13 -24.55 -9.16
C ALA A 18 16.27 -23.67 -7.91
N ALA A 19 17.50 -23.51 -7.40
CA ALA A 19 17.78 -22.63 -6.27
C ALA A 19 17.44 -21.16 -6.59
N GLY A 20 17.88 -20.67 -7.76
CA GLY A 20 17.54 -19.33 -8.23
C GLY A 20 16.03 -19.11 -8.36
N GLY A 21 15.31 -20.09 -8.92
CA GLY A 21 13.85 -20.06 -9.03
C GLY A 21 13.16 -20.03 -7.67
N ALA A 22 13.63 -20.81 -6.69
CA ALA A 22 13.09 -20.82 -5.34
C ALA A 22 13.27 -19.47 -4.63
N VAL A 23 14.43 -18.81 -4.81
CA VAL A 23 14.69 -17.47 -4.27
C VAL A 23 13.74 -16.45 -4.88
N LEU A 24 13.62 -16.41 -6.21
CA LEU A 24 12.70 -15.48 -6.90
C LEU A 24 11.24 -15.70 -6.49
N TRP A 25 10.82 -16.96 -6.37
CA TRP A 25 9.48 -17.30 -5.91
C TRP A 25 9.22 -16.81 -4.48
N THR A 26 10.18 -17.02 -3.58
CA THR A 26 10.08 -16.59 -2.19
C THR A 26 10.01 -15.07 -2.08
N GLN A 27 10.89 -14.34 -2.79
CA GLN A 27 10.84 -12.87 -2.86
C GLN A 27 9.49 -12.37 -3.41
N SER A 28 8.93 -13.04 -4.40
CA SER A 28 7.61 -12.67 -4.96
C SER A 28 6.48 -12.79 -3.92
N ARG A 29 6.56 -13.79 -3.04
CA ARG A 29 5.59 -14.01 -1.95
C ARG A 29 5.71 -12.96 -0.87
N PHE A 30 6.93 -12.59 -0.47
CA PHE A 30 7.15 -11.50 0.49
C PHE A 30 6.65 -10.17 -0.07
N ASN A 31 7.01 -9.81 -1.31
CA ASN A 31 6.50 -8.59 -1.95
C ASN A 31 4.97 -8.58 -2.08
N ALA A 32 4.33 -9.74 -2.29
CA ALA A 32 2.87 -9.82 -2.30
C ALA A 32 2.26 -9.65 -0.90
N SER A 33 2.92 -10.17 0.14
CA SER A 33 2.52 -10.01 1.53
C SER A 33 2.63 -8.54 1.96
N ASP A 34 3.77 -7.90 1.69
CA ASP A 34 4.03 -6.50 2.02
C ASP A 34 3.02 -5.57 1.37
N ARG A 35 2.68 -5.80 0.10
CA ARG A 35 1.63 -5.04 -0.60
C ARG A 35 0.26 -5.18 0.04
N ARG A 36 -0.11 -6.39 0.51
CA ARG A 36 -1.37 -6.62 1.22
C ARG A 36 -1.37 -5.93 2.58
N ALA A 37 -0.27 -6.01 3.32
CA ALA A 37 -0.12 -5.36 4.61
C ALA A 37 -0.22 -3.83 4.47
N ALA A 38 0.52 -3.23 3.53
CA ALA A 38 0.48 -1.80 3.26
C ALA A 38 -0.93 -1.32 2.86
N LEU A 39 -1.64 -2.09 2.02
CA LEU A 39 -3.02 -1.78 1.67
C LEU A 39 -3.93 -1.78 2.90
N GLY A 40 -3.78 -2.80 3.76
CA GLY A 40 -4.52 -2.88 5.03
C GLY A 40 -4.23 -1.70 5.94
N ILE A 41 -2.96 -1.31 6.08
CA ILE A 41 -2.53 -0.14 6.87
C ILE A 41 -3.25 1.12 6.38
N VAL A 42 -3.23 1.40 5.06
CA VAL A 42 -3.86 2.61 4.52
C VAL A 42 -5.38 2.58 4.66
N GLN A 43 -6.02 1.46 4.35
CA GLN A 43 -7.48 1.35 4.43
C GLN A 43 -8.01 1.46 5.87
N GLN A 44 -7.23 1.02 6.85
CA GLN A 44 -7.58 1.07 8.26
C GLN A 44 -7.00 2.30 8.98
N TYR A 45 -6.19 3.10 8.31
CA TYR A 45 -5.55 4.26 8.93
C TYR A 45 -6.58 5.26 9.42
N ARG A 46 -6.47 5.57 10.71
CA ARG A 46 -7.41 6.41 11.45
C ARG A 46 -6.66 7.14 12.57
N PRO A 47 -6.23 8.40 12.36
CA PRO A 47 -5.57 9.16 13.41
C PRO A 47 -6.59 9.49 14.52
N GLU A 48 -6.18 9.29 15.77
CA GLU A 48 -6.92 9.65 17.00
C GLU A 48 -8.42 9.27 17.03
N GLY A 49 -8.82 8.18 16.37
CA GLY A 49 -10.22 7.73 16.35
C GLY A 49 -11.16 8.55 15.45
N GLY A 50 -10.62 9.42 14.58
CA GLY A 50 -11.37 10.26 13.65
C GLY A 50 -11.99 9.51 12.46
N ARG A 51 -12.00 10.10 11.26
CA ARG A 51 -12.38 9.38 10.03
C ARG A 51 -11.24 8.51 9.53
N SER A 52 -11.56 7.43 8.81
CA SER A 52 -10.53 6.65 8.10
C SER A 52 -10.19 7.28 6.74
N VAL A 53 -9.07 6.88 6.14
CA VAL A 53 -8.72 7.25 4.74
C VAL A 53 -9.86 6.88 3.79
N LEU A 54 -10.44 5.69 3.94
CA LEU A 54 -11.52 5.23 3.09
C LEU A 54 -12.78 6.12 3.24
N GLU A 55 -13.12 6.51 4.46
CA GLU A 55 -14.25 7.41 4.73
C GLU A 55 -14.00 8.82 4.19
N ALA A 56 -12.78 9.36 4.31
CA ALA A 56 -12.43 10.67 3.79
C ALA A 56 -12.48 10.72 2.25
N ILE A 57 -11.94 9.69 1.58
CA ILE A 57 -12.04 9.57 0.12
C ILE A 57 -13.51 9.39 -0.30
N GLY A 58 -14.26 8.53 0.40
CA GLY A 58 -15.67 8.29 0.10
C GLY A 58 -16.55 9.53 0.27
N ALA A 59 -16.25 10.39 1.25
CA ALA A 59 -16.94 11.66 1.44
C ALA A 59 -16.72 12.65 0.27
N ARG A 60 -15.52 12.64 -0.34
CA ARG A 60 -15.24 13.45 -1.55
C ARG A 60 -15.91 12.91 -2.81
N HIS A 61 -16.21 11.61 -2.83
CA HIS A 61 -16.74 10.89 -3.99
C HIS A 61 -18.01 10.08 -3.64
N PRO A 62 -19.14 10.73 -3.31
CA PRO A 62 -20.34 10.04 -2.87
C PRO A 62 -20.83 9.01 -3.91
N GLY A 63 -21.08 7.78 -3.45
CA GLY A 63 -21.59 6.70 -4.29
C GLY A 63 -20.55 6.04 -5.21
N LYS A 64 -19.26 6.42 -5.12
CA LYS A 64 -18.18 5.81 -5.90
C LYS A 64 -17.18 5.10 -5.00
N ALA A 65 -16.85 3.86 -5.35
CA ALA A 65 -15.84 3.09 -4.62
C ALA A 65 -14.44 3.34 -5.20
N PRO A 66 -13.42 3.61 -4.36
CA PRO A 66 -12.05 3.67 -4.83
C PRO A 66 -11.54 2.29 -5.25
N ALA A 67 -10.94 2.22 -6.43
CA ALA A 67 -10.13 1.09 -6.86
C ALA A 67 -8.73 1.22 -6.26
N TRP A 68 -8.26 0.16 -5.60
CA TRP A 68 -6.99 0.16 -4.88
C TRP A 68 -5.91 -0.63 -5.61
N SER A 69 -4.67 -0.15 -5.53
CA SER A 69 -3.48 -0.88 -5.99
C SER A 69 -2.31 -0.62 -5.04
N ALA A 70 -1.36 -1.55 -5.01
CA ALA A 70 -0.14 -1.43 -4.21
C ALA A 70 1.06 -1.86 -5.04
N THR A 71 2.14 -1.09 -4.96
CA THR A 71 3.39 -1.33 -5.69
C THR A 71 4.56 -1.14 -4.74
N THR A 72 5.48 -2.11 -4.71
CA THR A 72 6.73 -1.98 -3.97
C THR A 72 7.58 -0.89 -4.61
N GLU A 73 7.93 0.16 -3.86
CA GLU A 73 8.88 1.18 -4.32
C GLU A 73 10.31 0.82 -3.94
N SER A 74 10.49 0.31 -2.72
CA SER A 74 11.78 -0.21 -2.27
C SER A 74 11.56 -1.45 -1.41
N ALA A 75 12.09 -2.58 -1.87
CA ALA A 75 12.07 -3.81 -1.09
C ALA A 75 13.02 -3.72 0.12
N CYS A 76 14.17 -3.05 -0.02
CA CYS A 76 15.17 -2.94 1.05
C CYS A 76 14.69 -2.08 2.23
N PHE A 77 13.91 -1.03 1.94
CA PHE A 77 13.34 -0.15 2.97
C PHE A 77 11.88 -0.49 3.28
N GLN A 78 11.34 -1.57 2.71
CA GLN A 78 9.95 -2.01 2.86
C GLN A 78 8.93 -0.88 2.62
N HIS A 79 9.24 -0.01 1.65
CA HIS A 79 8.36 1.06 1.22
C HIS A 79 7.41 0.57 0.13
N VAL A 80 6.12 0.72 0.39
CA VAL A 80 5.07 0.39 -0.57
C VAL A 80 4.25 1.63 -0.87
N ARG A 81 4.08 1.92 -2.17
CA ARG A 81 3.09 2.90 -2.61
C ARG A 81 1.74 2.22 -2.71
N VAL A 82 0.78 2.71 -1.94
CA VAL A 82 -0.63 2.37 -2.07
C VAL A 82 -1.32 3.49 -2.84
N ARG A 83 -2.16 3.13 -3.80
CA ARG A 83 -2.92 4.08 -4.62
C ARG A 83 -4.40 3.76 -4.57
N ALA A 84 -5.22 4.79 -4.36
CA ALA A 84 -6.64 4.78 -4.66
C ALA A 84 -6.94 5.62 -5.90
N THR A 85 -7.79 5.11 -6.80
CA THR A 85 -8.32 5.85 -7.95
C THR A 85 -9.83 5.75 -8.00
N ILE A 86 -10.52 6.80 -8.45
CA ILE A 86 -11.97 6.79 -8.65
C ILE A 86 -12.28 6.59 -10.15
N GLU A 87 -13.14 5.63 -10.46
CA GLU A 87 -13.54 5.36 -11.84
C GLU A 87 -14.25 6.58 -12.46
N GLY A 88 -13.88 6.90 -13.70
CA GLY A 88 -14.39 8.07 -14.40
C GLY A 88 -13.79 9.41 -13.95
N GLU A 89 -12.87 9.43 -12.99
CA GLU A 89 -12.25 10.65 -12.46
C GLU A 89 -10.72 10.54 -12.44
N ALA A 90 -10.10 10.78 -13.59
CA ALA A 90 -8.65 10.64 -13.76
C ALA A 90 -7.81 11.50 -12.78
N ARG A 91 -8.35 12.61 -12.30
CA ARG A 91 -7.69 13.49 -11.31
C ARG A 91 -7.81 12.96 -9.87
N ALA A 92 -8.81 12.14 -9.58
CA ALA A 92 -9.03 11.55 -8.27
C ALA A 92 -8.12 10.33 -8.08
N ARG A 93 -6.83 10.63 -7.88
CA ARG A 93 -5.77 9.65 -7.64
C ARG A 93 -5.03 10.02 -6.36
N TYR A 94 -5.15 9.17 -5.36
CA TYR A 94 -4.56 9.35 -4.03
C TYR A 94 -3.41 8.36 -3.87
N ASP A 95 -2.19 8.87 -3.74
CA ASP A 95 -1.01 8.03 -3.51
C ASP A 95 -0.56 8.19 -2.05
N PHE A 96 -0.27 7.07 -1.39
CA PHE A 96 0.24 6.98 -0.03
C PHE A 96 1.53 6.14 -0.03
N LEU A 97 2.59 6.64 0.58
CA LEU A 97 3.82 5.89 0.82
C LEU A 97 3.76 5.31 2.23
N VAL A 98 3.86 3.98 2.33
CA VAL A 98 3.76 3.25 3.59
C VAL A 98 5.13 2.70 3.95
N ASP A 99 5.61 3.03 5.15
CA ASP A 99 6.70 2.31 5.80
C ASP A 99 6.07 1.17 6.63
N ILE A 100 6.38 -0.08 6.28
CA ILE A 100 5.79 -1.25 6.94
C ILE A 100 6.41 -1.51 8.32
N ASN A 101 7.66 -1.08 8.57
CA ASN A 101 8.38 -1.42 9.81
C ASN A 101 8.00 -0.55 10.99
N GLY A 102 7.77 0.74 10.75
CA GLY A 102 7.23 1.67 11.73
C GLY A 102 5.92 2.21 11.17
N PRO A 103 4.80 1.46 11.23
CA PRO A 103 3.62 1.60 10.37
C PRO A 103 3.14 3.04 10.27
N SER A 104 3.74 3.78 9.33
CA SER A 104 3.53 5.19 9.10
C SER A 104 3.13 5.35 7.66
N ILE A 105 2.21 6.29 7.43
CA ILE A 105 1.78 6.63 6.10
C ILE A 105 2.17 8.07 5.81
N HIS A 106 2.70 8.28 4.62
CA HIS A 106 3.17 9.56 4.11
C HIS A 106 2.44 9.88 2.81
N PRO A 107 2.27 11.16 2.45
CA PRO A 107 1.69 11.51 1.18
C PRO A 107 2.62 11.09 0.03
N GLY A 108 2.07 10.39 -0.96
CA GLY A 108 2.76 10.03 -2.21
C GLY A 108 2.48 11.00 -3.36
N ASN A 109 1.48 11.90 -3.19
CA ASN A 109 1.14 13.02 -4.07
C ASN A 109 0.28 14.06 -3.34
N ALA A 110 -0.05 15.17 -4.01
CA ALA A 110 -0.85 16.27 -3.46
C ALA A 110 -2.25 15.85 -2.97
N GLU A 111 -2.92 14.95 -3.68
CA GLU A 111 -4.25 14.46 -3.26
C GLU A 111 -4.16 13.59 -2.00
N GLY A 112 -3.13 12.74 -1.90
CA GLY A 112 -2.84 11.98 -0.68
C GLY A 112 -2.52 12.90 0.50
N GLU A 113 -1.73 13.95 0.27
CA GLU A 113 -1.45 14.99 1.27
C GLU A 113 -2.73 15.68 1.74
N ALA A 114 -3.62 16.06 0.82
CA ALA A 114 -4.88 16.68 1.16
C ALA A 114 -5.78 15.76 2.01
N ILE A 115 -5.76 14.45 1.77
CA ILE A 115 -6.49 13.48 2.59
C ILE A 115 -5.85 13.35 3.97
N LEU A 116 -4.52 13.15 4.05
CA LEU A 116 -3.85 13.02 5.35
C LEU A 116 -3.98 14.29 6.20
N GLY A 117 -3.88 15.46 5.57
CA GLY A 117 -4.13 16.74 6.21
C GLY A 117 -5.54 16.85 6.78
N GLU A 118 -6.56 16.49 5.99
CA GLU A 118 -7.97 16.46 6.45
C GLU A 118 -8.16 15.53 7.66
N LEU A 119 -7.51 14.37 7.67
CA LEU A 119 -7.60 13.42 8.77
C LEU A 119 -6.93 13.92 10.05
N THR A 120 -5.90 14.77 9.92
CA THR A 120 -5.15 15.31 11.08
C THR A 120 -5.85 16.53 11.69
N LEU A 121 -6.68 17.23 10.92
CA LEU A 121 -7.54 18.29 11.41
C LEU A 121 -8.67 17.68 12.24
N ARG A 122 -8.63 17.87 13.58
CA ARG A 122 -9.78 17.54 14.44
C ARG A 122 -11.02 18.26 13.89
N PRO A 123 -12.18 17.58 13.80
CA PRO A 123 -13.44 18.30 13.67
C PRO A 123 -13.50 19.27 14.85
N ALA A 124 -13.71 20.56 14.58
CA ALA A 124 -14.02 21.51 15.64
C ALA A 124 -15.14 20.90 16.49
N GLU A 125 -14.92 20.78 17.80
CA GLU A 125 -15.96 20.40 18.75
C GLU A 125 -17.25 21.09 18.33
N SER A 126 -18.25 20.27 18.02
CA SER A 126 -19.59 20.72 17.65
C SER A 126 -19.98 21.83 18.62
N ALA A 127 -20.07 23.06 18.10
CA ALA A 127 -20.42 24.23 18.87
C ALA A 127 -21.65 23.85 19.70
N ALA A 128 -21.44 23.72 21.02
CA ALA A 128 -22.49 23.43 21.96
C ALA A 128 -23.58 24.47 21.71
N ALA A 129 -24.72 24.00 21.20
CA ALA A 129 -25.89 24.84 21.06
C ALA A 129 -26.15 25.45 22.45
N PRO A 130 -26.19 26.80 22.59
CA PRO A 130 -26.62 27.40 23.84
C PRO A 130 -28.05 26.94 24.05
N GLY A 131 -28.30 26.27 25.17
CA GLY A 131 -29.63 25.81 25.55
C GLY A 131 -30.64 26.95 25.39
N ALA A 132 -31.71 26.66 24.68
CA ALA A 132 -32.90 27.49 24.61
C ALA A 132 -33.99 26.86 25.49
N PRO A 133 -35.02 27.65 25.84
CA PRO A 133 -35.07 28.72 26.82
C PRO A 133 -35.38 28.24 28.25
#